data_AF-A0A382TNV2-F1
#
_entry.id   AF-A0A382TNV2-F1
#
_cell.length_a   1.000
_cell.length_b   1.000
_cell.length_c   1.000
_cell.angle_alpha   90.00
_cell.angle_beta   90.00
_cell.angle_gamma   90.00
#
_symmetry.space_group_name_H-M   'P 1'
#
loop_
_entity.id
_entity.type
_entity.pdbx_description
1 polymer ?
#
loop_
_entity_poly.entity_id
_entity_poly.type
_entity_poly.pdbx_seq_one_letter_code
_entity_poly.pdbx_strand_id
1 'polypeptide(L)'
;TKEIFDLLYPSYGDTYPTYNGAIGMTYEQAGHSRGGLAIETEDGDTLTLLDRITHHYTTGLSTVEVASQNVNRIVDEFVKFFSEGKNNPKGEYNTFIISKSNHIDKLNDLQSWLEKNGIQYGTASASRSYKGFNYKTGKTGSVKINVGDLVISANQSKSVLVQVLFEPQTTLRDTLTYDLTAWAIPYVYGLDAVAVKSDVKMSTAKRFVSKTEKPSGVPYAYILPWKGIWDVKFLSVLFKNDVVVRVTEEPFELNGKTFDSGTLVITRKGNEKLGKNFDHIIQKTALENHRNLTVASTGF
;
A
#
# COMPACT_ATOMS: atom_id res chain seq x y z
N THR A 1 -24.80 28.16 -5.63
CA THR A 1 -23.42 27.64 -5.73
C THR A 1 -22.98 27.03 -4.41
N LYS A 2 -23.50 25.84 -4.09
CA LYS A 2 -22.85 24.94 -3.13
C LYS A 2 -22.43 23.76 -3.97
N GLU A 3 -21.31 23.91 -4.67
CA GLU A 3 -20.71 22.77 -5.33
C GLU A 3 -20.38 21.74 -4.25
N ILE A 4 -20.98 20.57 -4.39
CA ILE A 4 -20.79 19.44 -3.50
C ILE A 4 -19.47 18.82 -3.93
N PHE A 5 -18.37 19.35 -3.39
CA PHE A 5 -17.08 18.68 -3.50
C PHE A 5 -17.14 17.44 -2.59
N ASP A 6 -17.16 16.27 -3.22
CA ASP A 6 -17.16 15.00 -2.51
C ASP A 6 -15.71 14.66 -2.15
N LEU A 7 -15.23 15.10 -0.98
CA LEU A 7 -13.90 14.75 -0.45
C LEU A 7 -13.90 13.30 0.05
N LEU A 8 -14.09 12.37 -0.88
CA LEU A 8 -14.35 10.96 -0.59
C LEU A 8 -13.10 10.07 -0.75
N TYR A 9 -12.40 10.20 -1.88
CA TYR A 9 -11.26 9.32 -2.18
C TYR A 9 -10.00 9.78 -1.44
N PRO A 10 -9.37 8.94 -0.58
CA PRO A 10 -8.33 9.39 0.34
C PRO A 10 -7.01 9.80 -0.27
N SER A 11 -6.74 9.57 -1.55
CA SER A 11 -5.43 9.89 -2.13
C SER A 11 -5.35 11.23 -2.90
N TYR A 12 -6.45 11.99 -2.96
CA TYR A 12 -6.39 13.35 -3.49
C TYR A 12 -5.54 14.27 -2.60
N GLY A 13 -5.02 15.33 -3.22
CA GLY A 13 -4.07 16.26 -2.61
C GLY A 13 -4.63 16.99 -1.39
N ASP A 14 -5.94 17.21 -1.33
CA ASP A 14 -6.65 17.81 -0.20
C ASP A 14 -7.18 16.77 0.81
N THR A 15 -7.63 15.60 0.35
CA THR A 15 -8.16 14.55 1.24
C THR A 15 -7.07 13.89 2.09
N TYR A 16 -5.89 13.59 1.52
CA TYR A 16 -4.85 12.87 2.25
C TYR A 16 -4.30 13.66 3.45
N PRO A 17 -3.99 14.97 3.31
CA PRO A 17 -3.67 15.82 4.45
C PRO A 17 -4.84 15.97 5.42
N THR A 18 -6.08 16.06 4.92
CA THR A 18 -7.29 16.17 5.76
C THR A 18 -7.48 14.95 6.67
N TYR A 19 -7.30 13.74 6.15
CA TYR A 19 -7.30 12.51 6.96
C TYR A 19 -6.07 12.37 7.86
N ASN A 20 -5.08 13.24 7.69
CA ASN A 20 -3.94 13.45 8.57
C ASN A 20 -4.07 14.73 9.41
N GLY A 21 -5.28 15.23 9.63
CA GLY A 21 -5.58 16.32 10.57
C GLY A 21 -5.19 17.72 10.08
N ALA A 22 -4.60 17.84 8.89
CA ALA A 22 -4.35 19.14 8.27
C ALA A 22 -5.64 19.68 7.62
N ILE A 23 -5.62 20.96 7.24
CA ILE A 23 -6.69 21.55 6.44
C ILE A 23 -6.29 21.42 4.98
N GLY A 24 -6.92 20.51 4.24
CA GLY A 24 -6.78 20.39 2.80
C GLY A 24 -7.81 21.26 2.08
N MET A 25 -7.34 22.06 1.12
CA MET A 25 -8.18 22.89 0.25
C MET A 25 -7.57 22.93 -1.14
N THR A 26 -8.42 22.77 -2.15
CA THR A 26 -8.03 22.95 -3.55
C THR A 26 -8.72 24.20 -4.09
N TYR A 27 -7.92 25.19 -4.51
CA TYR A 27 -8.41 26.37 -5.20
C TYR A 27 -8.17 26.20 -6.70
N GLU A 28 -9.22 25.81 -7.41
CA GLU A 28 -9.14 25.64 -8.86
C GLU A 28 -9.91 26.73 -9.57
N GLN A 29 -9.34 27.20 -10.67
CA GLN A 29 -10.05 28.05 -11.61
C GLN A 29 -9.82 27.49 -13.01
N ALA A 30 -10.91 27.15 -13.69
CA ALA A 30 -10.86 26.47 -14.99
C ALA A 30 -10.03 27.27 -16.00
N GLY A 31 -9.02 26.62 -16.56
CA GLY A 31 -8.04 27.32 -17.41
C GLY A 31 -7.02 26.42 -18.08
N HIS A 32 -7.34 25.13 -18.29
CA HIS A 32 -6.45 24.17 -18.98
C HIS A 32 -6.15 24.65 -20.43
N SER A 33 -5.65 23.80 -21.32
CA SER A 33 -5.12 24.15 -22.65
C SER A 33 -6.12 24.89 -23.56
N ARG A 34 -7.40 24.91 -23.18
CA ARG A 34 -8.50 25.60 -23.86
C ARG A 34 -8.80 27.01 -23.33
N GLY A 35 -8.25 27.40 -22.18
CA GLY A 35 -8.58 28.66 -21.51
C GLY A 35 -7.84 29.89 -22.01
N GLY A 36 -6.81 29.72 -22.86
CA GLY A 36 -6.10 30.78 -23.56
C GLY A 36 -5.76 32.04 -22.73
N LEU A 37 -5.85 33.21 -23.36
CA LEU A 37 -5.73 34.51 -22.70
C LEU A 37 -7.05 34.95 -22.03
N ALA A 38 -8.19 34.47 -22.52
CA ALA A 38 -9.51 34.75 -21.98
C ALA A 38 -10.51 33.67 -22.41
N ILE A 39 -11.57 33.50 -21.62
CA ILE A 39 -12.72 32.63 -21.93
C ILE A 39 -14.01 33.32 -21.50
N GLU A 40 -15.08 33.15 -22.27
CA GLU A 40 -16.42 33.59 -21.88
C GLU A 40 -17.01 32.58 -20.89
N THR A 41 -17.54 33.08 -19.77
CA THR A 41 -18.19 32.26 -18.73
C THR A 41 -19.64 31.95 -19.13
N GLU A 42 -20.28 30.98 -18.46
CA GLU A 42 -21.69 30.65 -18.73
C GLU A 42 -22.64 31.83 -18.47
N ASP A 43 -22.25 32.76 -17.60
CA ASP A 43 -23.03 33.96 -17.27
C ASP A 43 -22.80 35.11 -18.28
N GLY A 44 -21.99 34.90 -19.32
CA GLY A 44 -21.67 35.90 -20.36
C GLY A 44 -20.59 36.91 -19.95
N ASP A 45 -19.85 36.64 -18.87
CA ASP A 45 -18.69 37.45 -18.45
C ASP A 45 -17.40 36.95 -19.12
N THR A 46 -16.32 37.73 -19.08
CA THR A 46 -15.01 37.33 -19.60
C THR A 46 -14.05 37.05 -18.46
N LEU A 47 -13.60 35.80 -18.36
CA LEU A 47 -12.54 35.42 -17.44
C LEU A 47 -11.18 35.45 -18.15
N THR A 48 -10.30 36.36 -17.77
CA THR A 48 -8.97 36.50 -18.37
C THR A 48 -7.89 35.68 -17.64
N LEU A 49 -6.76 35.47 -18.30
CA LEU A 49 -5.56 34.90 -17.68
C LEU A 49 -5.06 35.77 -16.51
N LEU A 50 -5.15 37.10 -16.63
CA LEU A 50 -4.79 38.03 -15.57
C LEU A 50 -5.67 37.81 -14.34
N ASP A 51 -6.98 37.67 -14.53
CA ASP A 51 -7.92 37.41 -13.43
C ASP A 51 -7.58 36.10 -12.73
N ARG A 52 -7.36 35.01 -13.48
CA ARG A 52 -6.98 33.71 -12.91
C ARG A 52 -5.71 33.80 -12.06
N ILE A 53 -4.69 34.50 -12.56
CA ILE A 53 -3.42 34.70 -11.84
C ILE A 53 -3.66 35.54 -10.57
N THR A 54 -4.34 36.67 -10.70
CA THR A 54 -4.62 37.58 -9.58
C THR A 54 -5.47 36.91 -8.51
N HIS A 55 -6.50 36.15 -8.90
CA HIS A 55 -7.34 35.40 -7.97
C HIS A 55 -6.55 34.32 -7.24
N HIS A 56 -5.77 33.51 -7.97
CA HIS A 56 -4.96 32.46 -7.34
C HIS A 56 -3.93 33.05 -6.36
N TYR A 57 -3.25 34.12 -6.76
CA TYR A 57 -2.30 34.85 -5.91
C TYR A 57 -2.98 35.41 -4.66
N THR A 58 -4.10 36.13 -4.83
CA THR A 58 -4.83 36.76 -3.73
C THR A 58 -5.34 35.72 -2.76
N THR A 59 -6.01 34.66 -3.25
CA THR A 59 -6.53 33.57 -2.44
C THR A 59 -5.40 32.83 -1.68
N GLY A 60 -4.26 32.60 -2.33
CA GLY A 60 -3.09 32.00 -1.68
C GLY A 60 -2.56 32.84 -0.52
N LEU A 61 -2.36 34.14 -0.73
CA LEU A 61 -1.90 35.05 0.33
C LEU A 61 -2.92 35.21 1.45
N SER A 62 -4.21 35.37 1.12
CA SER A 62 -5.27 35.47 2.11
C SER A 62 -5.38 34.20 2.95
N THR A 63 -5.14 33.02 2.38
CA THR A 63 -5.10 31.77 3.14
C THR A 63 -3.99 31.79 4.19
N VAL A 64 -2.78 32.24 3.82
CA VAL A 64 -1.64 32.36 4.75
C VAL A 64 -1.92 33.40 5.83
N GLU A 65 -2.43 34.57 5.44
CA GLU A 65 -2.79 35.65 6.36
C GLU A 65 -3.82 35.17 7.39
N VAL A 66 -4.94 34.60 6.94
CA VAL A 66 -6.00 34.10 7.84
C VAL A 66 -5.49 32.96 8.72
N ALA A 67 -4.67 32.04 8.19
CA ALA A 67 -4.05 30.99 9.00
C ALA A 67 -3.15 31.58 10.10
N SER A 68 -2.35 32.61 9.78
CA SER A 68 -1.49 33.29 10.75
C SER A 68 -2.26 33.99 11.87
N GLN A 69 -3.46 34.50 11.57
CA GLN A 69 -4.35 35.12 12.56
C GLN A 69 -5.07 34.08 13.45
N ASN A 70 -5.13 32.82 13.02
CA ASN A 70 -5.88 31.75 13.69
C ASN A 70 -4.99 30.58 14.19
N VAL A 71 -3.69 30.80 14.34
CA VAL A 71 -2.70 29.74 14.68
C VAL A 71 -3.13 28.90 15.88
N ASN A 72 -3.57 29.53 16.98
CA ASN A 72 -3.96 28.80 18.19
C ASN A 72 -5.10 27.82 17.92
N ARG A 73 -6.16 28.28 17.24
CA ARG A 73 -7.30 27.43 16.91
C ARG A 73 -6.92 26.29 15.98
N ILE A 74 -6.06 26.54 14.99
CA ILE A 74 -5.59 25.50 14.06
C ILE A 74 -4.83 24.42 14.83
N VAL A 75 -3.93 24.81 15.72
CA VAL A 75 -3.14 23.88 16.54
C VAL A 75 -4.04 23.10 17.50
N ASP A 76 -4.99 23.76 18.15
CA ASP A 76 -5.92 23.12 19.09
C ASP A 76 -6.79 22.07 18.39
N GLU A 77 -7.37 22.39 17.23
CA GLU A 77 -8.16 21.43 16.45
C GLU A 77 -7.30 20.29 15.90
N PHE A 78 -6.05 20.56 15.50
CA PHE A 78 -5.10 19.52 15.09
C PHE A 78 -4.82 18.53 16.24
N VAL A 79 -4.48 19.04 17.44
CA VAL A 79 -4.25 18.20 18.62
C VAL A 79 -5.51 17.41 18.98
N LYS A 80 -6.67 18.09 18.96
CA LYS A 80 -7.96 17.47 19.24
C LYS A 80 -8.26 16.33 18.27
N PHE A 81 -8.07 16.53 16.97
CA PHE A 81 -8.26 15.51 15.93
C PHE A 81 -7.52 14.20 16.25
N PHE A 82 -6.24 14.28 16.60
CA PHE A 82 -5.44 13.10 16.92
C PHE A 82 -5.80 12.48 18.29
N SER A 83 -6.18 13.30 19.26
CA SER A 83 -6.56 12.84 20.61
C SER A 83 -7.93 12.16 20.63
N GLU A 84 -8.92 12.71 19.93
CA GLU A 84 -10.26 12.12 19.81
C GLU A 84 -10.20 10.81 19.04
N GLY A 85 -9.48 10.77 17.92
CA GLY A 85 -9.32 9.55 17.13
C GLY A 85 -8.71 8.40 17.95
N LYS A 86 -7.72 8.70 18.80
CA LYS A 86 -7.08 7.71 19.67
C LYS A 86 -8.03 7.11 20.70
N ASN A 87 -8.91 7.94 21.28
CA ASN A 87 -9.77 7.54 22.40
C ASN A 87 -11.15 7.05 21.94
N ASN A 88 -11.62 7.48 20.77
CA ASN A 88 -12.94 7.18 20.25
C ASN A 88 -12.95 7.15 18.71
N PRO A 89 -12.43 6.08 18.08
CA PRO A 89 -12.50 5.91 16.63
C PRO A 89 -13.96 5.97 16.14
N LYS A 90 -14.21 6.66 15.02
CA LYS A 90 -15.56 7.01 14.56
C LYS A 90 -16.21 5.95 13.64
N GLY A 91 -15.39 5.26 12.85
CA GLY A 91 -15.78 4.20 11.94
C GLY A 91 -16.30 2.94 12.62
N GLU A 92 -17.01 2.12 11.84
CA GLU A 92 -17.74 0.94 12.33
C GLU A 92 -16.83 -0.16 12.93
N TYR A 93 -15.62 -0.30 12.39
CA TYR A 93 -14.65 -1.33 12.79
C TYR A 93 -13.49 -0.70 13.56
N ASN A 94 -13.15 -1.33 14.69
CA ASN A 94 -12.09 -0.85 15.58
C ASN A 94 -10.75 -1.52 15.28
N THR A 95 -10.76 -2.72 14.73
CA THR A 95 -9.54 -3.49 14.49
C THR A 95 -9.58 -4.20 13.15
N PHE A 96 -8.48 -4.11 12.42
CA PHE A 96 -8.26 -4.76 11.14
C PHE A 96 -7.16 -5.79 11.28
N ILE A 97 -7.42 -7.00 10.80
CA ILE A 97 -6.55 -8.15 10.98
C ILE A 97 -6.14 -8.70 9.63
N ILE A 98 -4.84 -8.83 9.41
CA ILE A 98 -4.26 -9.39 8.19
C ILE A 98 -3.67 -10.76 8.53
N SER A 99 -4.15 -11.80 7.85
CA SER A 99 -3.67 -13.16 8.09
C SER A 99 -2.17 -13.25 7.83
N LYS A 100 -1.43 -13.91 8.73
CA LYS A 100 0.00 -14.21 8.52
C LYS A 100 0.24 -15.22 7.38
N SER A 101 -0.82 -15.87 6.88
CA SER A 101 -0.75 -16.79 5.73
C SER A 101 -0.60 -16.08 4.39
N ASN A 102 -0.79 -14.75 4.35
CA ASN A 102 -0.53 -13.97 3.15
C ASN A 102 0.93 -14.07 2.73
N HIS A 103 1.19 -13.78 1.44
CA HIS A 103 2.55 -13.78 0.91
C HIS A 103 3.46 -12.83 1.71
N ILE A 104 4.64 -13.32 2.09
CA ILE A 104 5.59 -12.62 2.97
C ILE A 104 5.95 -11.22 2.46
N ASP A 105 6.12 -11.08 1.14
CA ASP A 105 6.44 -9.79 0.52
C ASP A 105 5.32 -8.77 0.74
N LYS A 106 4.05 -9.18 0.57
CA LYS A 106 2.90 -8.30 0.78
C LYS A 106 2.79 -7.87 2.24
N LEU A 107 3.06 -8.78 3.17
CA LEU A 107 3.07 -8.48 4.61
C LEU A 107 4.17 -7.46 4.96
N ASN A 108 5.39 -7.66 4.42
CA ASN A 108 6.51 -6.75 4.67
C ASN A 108 6.33 -5.40 3.97
N ASP A 109 5.75 -5.37 2.77
CA ASP A 109 5.40 -4.14 2.07
C ASP A 109 4.35 -3.36 2.85
N LEU A 110 3.29 -4.04 3.32
CA LEU A 110 2.28 -3.43 4.19
C LEU A 110 2.90 -2.86 5.47
N GLN A 111 3.72 -3.63 6.18
CA GLN A 111 4.41 -3.15 7.38
C GLN A 111 5.26 -1.90 7.09
N SER A 112 5.99 -1.89 5.97
CA SER A 112 6.79 -0.73 5.56
C SER A 112 5.92 0.47 5.21
N TRP A 113 4.75 0.24 4.60
CA TRP A 113 3.78 1.27 4.28
C TRP A 113 3.13 1.84 5.55
N LEU A 114 2.78 0.99 6.54
CA LEU A 114 2.26 1.41 7.83
C LEU A 114 3.29 2.28 8.58
N GLU A 115 4.55 1.86 8.61
CA GLU A 115 5.66 2.60 9.22
C GLU A 115 5.85 3.99 8.59
N LYS A 116 5.86 4.07 7.25
CA LYS A 116 5.99 5.34 6.52
C LYS A 116 4.85 6.31 6.83
N ASN A 117 3.67 5.80 7.16
CA ASN A 117 2.49 6.60 7.50
C ASN A 117 2.32 6.82 9.00
N GLY A 118 3.25 6.32 9.82
CA GLY A 118 3.17 6.41 11.29
C GLY A 118 1.97 5.66 11.87
N ILE A 119 1.44 4.66 11.14
CA ILE A 119 0.33 3.82 11.60
C ILE A 119 0.90 2.72 12.48
N GLN A 120 0.43 2.67 13.72
CA GLN A 120 0.79 1.65 14.70
C GLN A 120 0.14 0.31 14.34
N TYR A 121 0.91 -0.76 14.46
CA TYR A 121 0.48 -2.12 14.24
C TYR A 121 1.26 -3.08 15.13
N GLY A 122 0.79 -4.32 15.20
CA GLY A 122 1.37 -5.38 16.01
C GLY A 122 0.90 -6.74 15.52
N THR A 123 1.10 -7.78 16.33
CA THR A 123 0.61 -9.12 16.02
C THR A 123 -0.34 -9.62 17.10
N ALA A 124 -1.35 -10.39 16.71
CA ALA A 124 -2.29 -10.98 17.67
C ALA A 124 -1.55 -11.83 18.71
N SER A 125 -1.80 -11.56 19.99
CA SER A 125 -1.12 -12.24 21.10
C SER A 125 -1.76 -13.57 21.48
N ALA A 126 -2.99 -13.83 21.03
CA ALA A 126 -3.76 -15.04 21.31
C ALA A 126 -4.65 -15.40 20.12
N SER A 127 -4.88 -16.70 19.92
CA SER A 127 -5.84 -17.17 18.94
C SER A 127 -7.25 -17.13 19.53
N ARG A 128 -8.19 -16.42 18.88
CA ARG A 128 -9.57 -16.29 19.34
C ARG A 128 -10.51 -16.05 18.16
N SER A 129 -11.76 -16.49 18.31
CA SER A 129 -12.80 -16.22 17.32
C SER A 129 -13.52 -14.91 17.60
N TYR A 130 -13.79 -14.16 16.53
CA TYR A 130 -14.50 -12.89 16.55
C TYR A 130 -15.60 -12.90 15.48
N LYS A 131 -16.62 -12.04 15.65
CA LYS A 131 -17.53 -11.71 14.55
C LYS A 131 -16.91 -10.57 13.75
N GLY A 132 -16.66 -10.79 12.47
CA GLY A 132 -15.98 -9.81 11.62
C GLY A 132 -16.39 -9.91 10.16
N PHE A 133 -16.11 -8.83 9.43
CA PHE A 133 -16.28 -8.74 7.99
C PHE A 133 -15.05 -9.30 7.29
N ASN A 134 -15.21 -10.30 6.44
CA ASN A 134 -14.13 -10.88 5.66
C ASN A 134 -14.01 -10.17 4.30
N TYR A 135 -12.87 -9.55 4.02
CA TYR A 135 -12.65 -8.78 2.79
C TYR A 135 -12.74 -9.65 1.53
N LYS A 136 -12.31 -10.91 1.60
CA LYS A 136 -12.30 -11.80 0.43
C LYS A 136 -13.69 -12.28 0.05
N THR A 137 -14.55 -12.52 1.03
CA THR A 137 -15.90 -13.06 0.79
C THR A 137 -16.99 -11.98 0.77
N GLY A 138 -16.69 -10.78 1.27
CA GLY A 138 -17.65 -9.69 1.43
C GLY A 138 -18.73 -9.98 2.49
N LYS A 139 -18.52 -10.98 3.35
CA LYS A 139 -19.52 -11.45 4.32
C LYS A 139 -19.06 -11.25 5.76
N THR A 140 -20.02 -10.92 6.61
CA THR A 140 -19.82 -10.87 8.06
C THR A 140 -20.11 -12.24 8.68
N GLY A 141 -19.17 -12.78 9.44
CA GLY A 141 -19.30 -14.10 10.06
C GLY A 141 -18.32 -14.33 11.20
N SER A 142 -18.32 -15.55 11.72
CA SER A 142 -17.31 -15.99 12.70
C SER A 142 -15.97 -16.18 11.99
N VAL A 143 -14.93 -15.52 12.48
CA VAL A 143 -13.57 -15.61 11.96
C VAL A 143 -12.61 -15.97 13.09
N LYS A 144 -11.65 -16.84 12.81
CA LYS A 144 -10.61 -17.22 13.77
C LYS A 144 -9.36 -16.40 13.51
N ILE A 145 -8.97 -15.58 14.47
CA ILE A 145 -7.68 -14.89 14.49
C ILE A 145 -6.67 -15.82 15.14
N ASN A 146 -5.45 -15.87 14.61
CA ASN A 146 -4.37 -16.71 15.09
C ASN A 146 -3.22 -15.88 15.64
N VAL A 147 -2.48 -16.43 16.61
CA VAL A 147 -1.23 -15.83 17.07
C VAL A 147 -0.30 -15.54 15.89
N GLY A 148 0.19 -14.30 15.80
CA GLY A 148 1.07 -13.83 14.73
C GLY A 148 0.39 -13.17 13.53
N ASP A 149 -0.94 -13.20 13.44
CA ASP A 149 -1.68 -12.37 12.46
C ASP A 149 -1.41 -10.90 12.74
N LEU A 150 -1.25 -10.07 11.71
CA LEU A 150 -1.04 -8.63 11.92
C LEU A 150 -2.33 -7.98 12.37
N VAL A 151 -2.21 -7.08 13.33
CA VAL A 151 -3.31 -6.36 13.97
C VAL A 151 -3.04 -4.86 13.84
N ILE A 152 -3.99 -4.15 13.23
CA ILE A 152 -4.02 -2.70 13.09
C ILE A 152 -5.27 -2.21 13.81
N SER A 153 -5.10 -1.59 14.98
CA SER A 153 -6.21 -1.00 15.73
C SER A 153 -6.40 0.46 15.33
N ALA A 154 -7.65 0.90 15.20
CA ALA A 154 -7.99 2.31 15.03
C ALA A 154 -7.80 3.14 16.31
N ASN A 155 -7.62 2.50 17.49
CA ASN A 155 -7.37 3.17 18.78
C ASN A 155 -5.94 3.74 18.87
N GLN A 156 -5.62 4.67 17.97
CA GLN A 156 -4.32 5.31 17.84
C GLN A 156 -4.48 6.73 17.28
N SER A 157 -3.44 7.55 17.33
CA SER A 157 -3.52 8.92 16.80
C SER A 157 -3.93 8.94 15.32
N LYS A 158 -3.42 8.01 14.49
CA LYS A 158 -3.80 7.88 13.06
C LYS A 158 -5.16 7.21 12.82
N SER A 159 -6.09 7.28 13.78
CA SER A 159 -7.40 6.62 13.73
C SER A 159 -8.18 6.89 12.44
N VAL A 160 -8.39 8.16 12.09
CA VAL A 160 -9.16 8.54 10.89
C VAL A 160 -8.53 7.95 9.63
N LEU A 161 -7.22 8.08 9.47
CA LEU A 161 -6.50 7.53 8.33
C LEU A 161 -6.64 6.00 8.25
N VAL A 162 -6.50 5.30 9.38
CA VAL A 162 -6.70 3.85 9.47
C VAL A 162 -8.12 3.46 9.09
N GLN A 163 -9.12 4.17 9.62
CA GLN A 163 -10.51 3.85 9.35
C GLN A 163 -10.85 4.03 7.87
N VAL A 164 -10.42 5.12 7.24
CA VAL A 164 -10.67 5.35 5.81
C VAL A 164 -9.92 4.35 4.93
N LEU A 165 -8.64 4.08 5.24
CA LEU A 165 -7.81 3.20 4.41
C LEU A 165 -8.03 1.71 4.66
N PHE A 166 -8.78 1.34 5.69
CA PHE A 166 -9.17 -0.05 5.94
C PHE A 166 -10.69 -0.24 5.94
N GLU A 167 -11.50 0.77 5.63
CA GLU A 167 -12.95 0.61 5.56
C GLU A 167 -13.34 -0.50 4.56
N PRO A 168 -14.10 -1.53 4.96
CA PRO A 168 -14.42 -2.61 4.03
C PRO A 168 -15.44 -2.25 2.96
N GLN A 169 -16.32 -1.29 3.26
CA GLN A 169 -17.41 -0.84 2.39
C GLN A 169 -17.57 0.67 2.53
N THR A 170 -17.28 1.40 1.45
CA THR A 170 -17.53 2.84 1.43
C THR A 170 -18.93 3.13 0.94
N THR A 171 -19.62 4.04 1.63
CA THR A 171 -20.92 4.54 1.22
C THR A 171 -20.76 5.74 0.30
N LEU A 172 -21.27 5.64 -0.92
CA LEU A 172 -21.34 6.75 -1.88
C LEU A 172 -22.69 7.46 -1.75
N ARG A 173 -22.69 8.78 -1.80
CA ARG A 173 -23.94 9.57 -1.84
C ARG A 173 -24.59 9.55 -3.23
N ASP A 174 -23.77 9.49 -4.28
CA ASP A 174 -24.19 9.38 -5.68
C ASP A 174 -23.32 8.37 -6.42
N THR A 175 -23.92 7.69 -7.39
CA THR A 175 -23.29 6.68 -8.26
C THR A 175 -22.49 7.26 -9.42
N LEU A 176 -22.60 8.56 -9.68
CA LEU A 176 -22.10 9.18 -10.91
C LEU A 176 -20.59 9.49 -10.94
N THR A 177 -19.84 9.38 -9.84
CA THR A 177 -18.66 10.27 -9.71
C THR A 177 -17.32 9.67 -9.31
N TYR A 178 -17.07 8.35 -9.38
CA TYR A 178 -15.70 7.84 -9.18
C TYR A 178 -15.37 6.60 -10.02
N ASP A 179 -14.31 6.70 -10.83
CA ASP A 179 -13.63 5.57 -11.50
C ASP A 179 -12.93 4.62 -10.51
N LEU A 180 -12.90 4.97 -9.21
CA LEU A 180 -12.27 4.21 -8.14
C LEU A 180 -13.32 3.81 -7.10
N THR A 181 -13.72 2.55 -7.11
CA THR A 181 -14.76 2.00 -6.22
C THR A 181 -14.21 1.28 -4.97
N ALA A 182 -12.88 1.10 -4.89
CA ALA A 182 -12.24 0.48 -3.73
C ALA A 182 -10.80 0.99 -3.54
N TRP A 183 -10.49 1.48 -2.34
CA TRP A 183 -9.15 1.93 -1.94
C TRP A 183 -8.66 1.31 -0.63
N ALA A 184 -9.48 0.46 0.00
CA ALA A 184 -9.09 -0.18 1.23
C ALA A 184 -7.83 -1.02 0.99
N ILE A 185 -6.81 -0.81 1.82
CA ILE A 185 -5.50 -1.43 1.73
C ILE A 185 -5.57 -2.96 1.62
N PRO A 186 -6.47 -3.68 2.34
CA PRO A 186 -6.64 -5.11 2.14
C PRO A 186 -7.01 -5.50 0.71
N TYR A 187 -7.84 -4.72 0.01
CA TYR A 187 -8.19 -4.97 -1.39
C TYR A 187 -7.03 -4.64 -2.33
N VAL A 188 -6.37 -3.49 -2.13
CA VAL A 188 -5.24 -3.03 -2.96
C VAL A 188 -4.10 -4.04 -2.98
N TYR A 189 -3.77 -4.62 -1.82
CA TYR A 189 -2.73 -5.64 -1.72
C TYR A 189 -3.24 -7.06 -2.03
N GLY A 190 -4.55 -7.25 -2.19
CA GLY A 190 -5.18 -8.57 -2.31
C GLY A 190 -4.82 -9.48 -1.14
N LEU A 191 -5.12 -9.02 0.08
CA LEU A 191 -4.81 -9.68 1.34
C LEU A 191 -6.01 -10.45 1.89
N ASP A 192 -5.76 -11.65 2.41
CA ASP A 192 -6.69 -12.33 3.30
C ASP A 192 -6.76 -11.55 4.62
N ALA A 193 -7.86 -10.83 4.83
CA ALA A 193 -8.05 -9.91 5.94
C ALA A 193 -9.46 -9.95 6.52
N VAL A 194 -9.61 -9.45 7.75
CA VAL A 194 -10.89 -9.31 8.46
C VAL A 194 -10.95 -8.00 9.23
N ALA A 195 -12.09 -7.31 9.20
CA ALA A 195 -12.41 -6.19 10.08
C ALA A 195 -13.32 -6.62 11.21
N VAL A 196 -13.03 -6.21 12.45
CA VAL A 196 -13.84 -6.52 13.64
C VAL A 196 -14.15 -5.25 14.44
N LYS A 197 -15.30 -5.24 15.10
CA LYS A 197 -15.73 -4.12 15.97
C LYS A 197 -15.09 -4.14 17.36
N SER A 198 -14.47 -5.26 17.73
CA SER A 198 -13.87 -5.45 19.05
C SER A 198 -12.37 -5.11 19.05
N ASP A 199 -11.84 -4.82 20.23
CA ASP A 199 -10.41 -4.71 20.40
C ASP A 199 -9.74 -6.10 20.40
N VAL A 200 -8.56 -6.17 19.78
CA VAL A 200 -7.72 -7.38 19.75
C VAL A 200 -6.41 -7.07 20.46
N LYS A 201 -6.06 -7.89 21.46
CA LYS A 201 -4.78 -7.75 22.15
C LYS A 201 -3.63 -8.05 21.19
N MET A 202 -2.65 -7.16 21.17
CA MET A 202 -1.51 -7.22 20.28
C MET A 202 -0.19 -7.22 21.06
N SER A 203 0.80 -7.91 20.51
CA SER A 203 2.21 -7.84 20.89
C SER A 203 3.00 -7.11 19.79
N THR A 204 4.25 -6.75 20.10
CA THR A 204 5.16 -6.14 19.13
C THR A 204 5.32 -7.02 17.90
N ALA A 205 5.02 -6.47 16.73
CA ALA A 205 5.25 -7.16 15.46
C ALA A 205 6.75 -7.29 15.17
N LYS A 206 7.12 -8.41 14.56
CA LYS A 206 8.43 -8.59 13.92
C LYS A 206 8.24 -8.61 12.42
N ARG A 207 9.29 -8.23 11.69
CA ARG A 207 9.35 -8.43 10.24
C ARG A 207 9.28 -9.92 9.94
N PHE A 208 8.54 -10.27 8.89
CA PHE A 208 8.50 -11.64 8.43
C PHE A 208 9.80 -11.94 7.68
N VAL A 209 10.45 -13.04 8.02
CA VAL A 209 11.73 -13.43 7.42
C VAL A 209 11.56 -14.72 6.64
N SER A 210 12.01 -14.71 5.38
CA SER A 210 12.13 -15.93 4.59
C SER A 210 13.45 -16.62 4.93
N LYS A 211 13.44 -17.94 5.09
CA LYS A 211 14.68 -18.71 5.26
C LYS A 211 15.34 -18.85 3.90
N THR A 212 16.52 -18.27 3.72
CA THR A 212 17.34 -18.49 2.51
C THR A 212 18.10 -19.79 2.66
N GLU A 213 17.92 -20.73 1.73
CA GLU A 213 18.78 -21.92 1.65
C GLU A 213 20.12 -21.51 1.04
N LYS A 214 21.23 -21.83 1.72
CA LYS A 214 22.56 -21.69 1.12
C LYS A 214 22.82 -22.87 0.19
N PRO A 215 23.32 -22.65 -1.03
CA PRO A 215 23.70 -23.75 -1.92
C PRO A 215 24.76 -24.64 -1.26
N SER A 216 24.58 -25.96 -1.33
CA SER A 216 25.66 -26.92 -1.09
C SER A 216 26.42 -27.17 -2.39
N GLY A 217 27.62 -26.60 -2.53
CA GLY A 217 28.47 -26.77 -3.71
C GLY A 217 28.15 -25.81 -4.87
N VAL A 218 28.60 -26.18 -6.07
CA VAL A 218 28.43 -25.37 -7.29
C VAL A 218 27.11 -25.75 -7.98
N PRO A 219 26.09 -24.89 -7.96
CA PRO A 219 24.78 -25.23 -8.51
C PRO A 219 24.80 -25.28 -10.04
N TYR A 220 23.99 -26.16 -10.62
CA TYR A 220 23.72 -26.18 -12.06
C TYR A 220 22.84 -24.99 -12.45
N ALA A 221 21.80 -24.71 -11.66
CA ALA A 221 20.90 -23.58 -11.86
C ALA A 221 20.33 -23.04 -10.54
N TYR A 222 19.92 -21.78 -10.58
CA TYR A 222 19.08 -21.15 -9.58
C TYR A 222 17.65 -21.02 -10.09
N ILE A 223 16.68 -21.31 -9.23
CA ILE A 223 15.25 -21.33 -9.56
C ILE A 223 14.51 -20.39 -8.61
N LEU A 224 13.71 -19.49 -9.16
CA LEU A 224 12.87 -18.56 -8.41
C LEU A 224 11.42 -18.62 -8.93
N PRO A 225 10.47 -19.16 -8.16
CA PRO A 225 9.05 -19.06 -8.49
C PRO A 225 8.64 -17.59 -8.61
N TRP A 226 7.88 -17.26 -9.66
CA TRP A 226 7.37 -15.89 -9.85
C TRP A 226 6.12 -15.65 -9.00
N LYS A 227 6.21 -14.74 -8.03
CA LYS A 227 5.14 -14.44 -7.08
C LYS A 227 4.79 -12.95 -6.98
N GLY A 228 5.66 -12.03 -7.40
CA GLY A 228 5.29 -10.60 -7.45
C GLY A 228 6.39 -9.62 -7.83
N ILE A 229 6.17 -8.35 -7.45
CA ILE A 229 7.00 -7.21 -7.85
C ILE A 229 8.47 -7.31 -7.39
N TRP A 230 8.73 -8.01 -6.28
CA TRP A 230 10.09 -8.23 -5.80
C TRP A 230 10.89 -9.17 -6.70
N ASP A 231 10.22 -10.10 -7.40
CA ASP A 231 10.85 -10.97 -8.38
C ASP A 231 11.16 -10.18 -9.67
N VAL A 232 10.32 -9.20 -10.03
CA VAL A 232 10.62 -8.22 -11.10
C VAL A 232 11.86 -7.41 -10.76
N LYS A 233 11.98 -6.90 -9.53
CA LYS A 233 13.17 -6.15 -9.08
C LYS A 233 14.42 -7.02 -9.14
N PHE A 234 14.34 -8.23 -8.63
CA PHE A 234 15.43 -9.22 -8.71
C PHE A 234 15.85 -9.46 -10.17
N LEU A 235 14.90 -9.77 -11.06
CA LEU A 235 15.14 -9.98 -12.48
C LEU A 235 15.76 -8.76 -13.17
N SER A 236 15.29 -7.57 -12.83
CA SER A 236 15.80 -6.30 -13.38
C SER A 236 17.28 -6.08 -13.02
N VAL A 237 17.68 -6.43 -11.80
CA VAL A 237 19.09 -6.35 -11.38
C VAL A 237 19.94 -7.41 -12.09
N LEU A 238 19.40 -8.61 -12.31
CA LEU A 238 20.08 -9.64 -13.11
C LEU A 238 20.35 -9.16 -14.55
N PHE A 239 19.36 -8.56 -15.20
CA PHE A 239 19.53 -7.99 -16.54
C PHE A 239 20.55 -6.84 -16.59
N LYS A 240 20.61 -5.99 -15.56
CA LYS A 240 21.67 -4.96 -15.45
C LYS A 240 23.09 -5.54 -15.34
N ASN A 241 23.21 -6.81 -14.94
CA ASN A 241 24.48 -7.54 -14.86
C ASN A 241 24.66 -8.52 -16.03
N ASP A 242 23.91 -8.31 -17.12
CA ASP A 242 23.94 -9.14 -18.33
C ASP A 242 23.72 -10.64 -18.10
N VAL A 243 23.00 -11.00 -17.03
CA VAL A 243 22.62 -12.36 -16.70
C VAL A 243 21.44 -12.77 -17.59
N VAL A 244 21.60 -13.87 -18.30
CA VAL A 244 20.54 -14.52 -19.08
C VAL A 244 19.65 -15.32 -18.14
N VAL A 245 18.36 -15.03 -18.15
CA VAL A 245 17.34 -15.73 -17.35
C VAL A 245 16.34 -16.39 -18.29
N ARG A 246 15.95 -17.63 -17.98
CA ARG A 246 14.91 -18.36 -18.69
C ARG A 246 13.64 -18.39 -17.87
N VAL A 247 12.50 -18.56 -18.54
CA VAL A 247 11.19 -18.71 -17.91
C VAL A 247 10.61 -20.06 -18.30
N THR A 248 9.93 -20.73 -17.37
CA THR A 248 9.21 -21.97 -17.69
C THR A 248 7.84 -21.66 -18.26
N GLU A 249 7.47 -22.31 -19.36
CA GLU A 249 6.14 -22.19 -19.95
C GLU A 249 5.15 -23.16 -19.30
N GLU A 250 5.63 -24.32 -18.85
CA GLU A 250 4.84 -25.35 -18.17
C GLU A 250 5.33 -25.56 -16.72
N PRO A 251 4.44 -26.00 -15.81
CA PRO A 251 4.84 -26.42 -14.48
C PRO A 251 5.80 -27.62 -14.51
N PHE A 252 6.70 -27.71 -13.54
CA PHE A 252 7.60 -28.83 -13.38
C PHE A 252 7.82 -29.18 -11.91
N GLU A 253 8.40 -30.35 -11.64
CA GLU A 253 8.75 -30.80 -10.30
C GLU A 253 10.26 -31.01 -10.18
N LEU A 254 10.83 -30.58 -9.05
CA LEU A 254 12.23 -30.82 -8.72
C LEU A 254 12.36 -31.09 -7.21
N ASN A 255 12.95 -32.22 -6.84
CA ASN A 255 13.17 -32.62 -5.43
C ASN A 255 11.89 -32.59 -4.57
N GLY A 256 10.74 -33.01 -5.13
CA GLY A 256 9.45 -32.98 -4.44
C GLY A 256 8.83 -31.59 -4.29
N LYS A 257 9.43 -30.54 -4.90
CA LYS A 257 8.88 -29.19 -4.96
C LYS A 257 8.30 -28.95 -6.36
N THR A 258 7.05 -28.52 -6.43
CA THR A 258 6.40 -28.11 -7.68
C THR A 258 6.67 -26.64 -7.95
N PHE A 259 6.95 -26.32 -9.21
CA PHE A 259 7.18 -24.98 -9.73
C PHE A 259 6.16 -24.70 -10.81
N ASP A 260 5.41 -23.60 -10.66
CA ASP A 260 4.39 -23.19 -11.62
C ASP A 260 5.03 -22.65 -12.92
N SER A 261 4.22 -22.51 -13.97
CA SER A 261 4.61 -21.73 -15.14
C SER A 261 4.94 -20.29 -14.76
N GLY A 262 5.85 -19.66 -15.50
CA GLY A 262 6.41 -18.35 -15.18
C GLY A 262 7.60 -18.39 -14.21
N THR A 263 8.01 -19.57 -13.73
CA THR A 263 9.17 -19.70 -12.85
C THR A 263 10.46 -19.29 -13.56
N LEU A 264 11.28 -18.48 -12.90
CA LEU A 264 12.57 -18.06 -13.42
C LEU A 264 13.62 -19.15 -13.18
N VAL A 265 14.35 -19.50 -14.23
CA VAL A 265 15.45 -20.48 -14.19
C VAL A 265 16.72 -19.82 -14.73
N ILE A 266 17.73 -19.76 -13.88
CA ILE A 266 19.01 -19.11 -14.17
C ILE A 266 20.07 -20.19 -14.23
N THR A 267 20.31 -20.70 -15.44
CA THR A 267 21.30 -21.75 -15.69
C THR A 267 22.70 -21.16 -15.78
N ARG A 268 23.71 -21.91 -15.31
CA ARG A 268 25.11 -21.57 -15.56
C ARG A 268 25.43 -21.59 -17.06
N LYS A 269 24.84 -22.55 -17.78
CA LYS A 269 24.87 -22.60 -19.24
C LYS A 269 24.12 -21.40 -19.84
N GLY A 270 24.73 -20.69 -20.77
CA GLY A 270 24.26 -19.40 -21.29
C GLY A 270 24.73 -18.17 -20.49
N ASN A 271 25.40 -18.39 -19.35
CA ASN A 271 25.97 -17.33 -18.50
C ASN A 271 27.49 -17.52 -18.27
N GLU A 272 28.15 -18.31 -19.11
CA GLU A 272 29.56 -18.72 -18.97
C GLU A 272 30.51 -17.51 -18.95
N LYS A 273 30.16 -16.43 -19.67
CA LYS A 273 30.91 -15.16 -19.68
C LYS A 273 31.11 -14.54 -18.29
N LEU A 274 30.23 -14.87 -17.34
CA LEU A 274 30.29 -14.34 -15.97
C LEU A 274 31.27 -15.13 -15.09
N GLY A 275 31.72 -16.31 -15.51
CA GLY A 275 32.73 -17.11 -14.82
C GLY A 275 32.45 -17.28 -13.32
N LYS A 276 33.43 -16.90 -12.49
CA LYS A 276 33.34 -16.98 -11.02
C LYS A 276 32.34 -15.98 -10.41
N ASN A 277 31.95 -14.95 -11.15
CA ASN A 277 31.04 -13.91 -10.65
C ASN A 277 29.57 -14.34 -10.71
N PHE A 278 29.22 -15.38 -11.48
CA PHE A 278 27.84 -15.84 -11.66
C PHE A 278 27.12 -16.06 -10.33
N ASP A 279 27.68 -16.90 -9.45
CA ASP A 279 27.09 -17.23 -8.16
C ASP A 279 27.06 -16.01 -7.23
N HIS A 280 28.11 -15.17 -7.27
CA HIS A 280 28.19 -13.97 -6.46
C HIS A 280 27.09 -12.97 -6.81
N ILE A 281 26.88 -12.69 -8.10
CA ILE A 281 25.84 -11.77 -8.59
C ILE A 281 24.48 -12.28 -8.14
N ILE A 282 24.15 -13.54 -8.43
CA ILE A 282 22.82 -14.09 -8.13
C ILE A 282 22.54 -14.12 -6.63
N GLN A 283 23.49 -14.60 -5.81
CA GLN A 283 23.29 -14.69 -4.36
C GLN A 283 23.23 -13.30 -3.71
N LYS A 284 24.08 -12.36 -4.15
CA LYS A 284 24.03 -10.98 -3.67
C LYS A 284 22.69 -10.33 -4.02
N THR A 285 22.26 -10.42 -5.28
CA THR A 285 20.98 -9.87 -5.73
C THR A 285 19.80 -10.54 -5.02
N ALA A 286 19.86 -11.84 -4.75
CA ALA A 286 18.85 -12.55 -3.99
C ALA A 286 18.76 -12.04 -2.55
N LEU A 287 19.90 -11.84 -1.89
CA LEU A 287 19.96 -11.30 -0.52
C LEU A 287 19.39 -9.88 -0.45
N GLU A 288 19.80 -9.00 -1.37
CA GLU A 288 19.35 -7.60 -1.45
C GLU A 288 17.85 -7.47 -1.74
N ASN A 289 17.26 -8.43 -2.45
CA ASN A 289 15.83 -8.46 -2.79
C ASN A 289 15.04 -9.47 -1.95
N HIS A 290 15.63 -10.01 -0.88
CA HIS A 290 15.02 -11.00 0.01
C HIS A 290 14.42 -12.23 -0.72
N ARG A 291 15.04 -12.66 -1.81
CA ARG A 291 14.61 -13.84 -2.58
C ARG A 291 15.21 -15.11 -1.99
N ASN A 292 14.37 -16.14 -1.86
CA ASN A 292 14.83 -17.49 -1.57
C ASN A 292 14.92 -18.27 -2.88
N LEU A 293 16.14 -18.61 -3.28
CA LEU A 293 16.39 -19.35 -4.51
C LEU A 293 16.45 -20.83 -4.22
N THR A 294 15.74 -21.64 -5.00
CA THR A 294 15.98 -23.08 -5.02
C THR A 294 17.18 -23.38 -5.89
N VAL A 295 18.03 -24.28 -5.43
CA VAL A 295 19.22 -24.72 -6.15
C VAL A 295 18.93 -26.05 -6.84
N ALA A 296 19.21 -26.12 -8.14
CA ALA A 296 19.27 -27.37 -8.87
C ALA A 296 20.74 -27.81 -9.00
N SER A 297 21.03 -29.04 -8.61
CA SER A 297 22.37 -29.64 -8.76
C SER A 297 22.59 -30.27 -10.13
N THR A 298 21.51 -30.61 -10.85
CA THR A 298 21.57 -31.21 -12.19
C THR A 298 20.50 -30.61 -13.11
N GLY A 299 20.65 -30.81 -14.42
CA GLY A 299 19.68 -30.41 -15.44
C GLY A 299 18.65 -31.49 -15.80
N PHE A 300 18.68 -32.63 -15.09
CA PHE A 300 17.75 -33.75 -15.18
C PHE A 300 16.96 -33.87 -13.88
#